data_AF-A0A4R1FQ55-F1
#
_entry.id   AF-A0A4R1FQ55-F1
#
_cell.length_a   1.000
_cell.length_b   1.000
_cell.length_c   1.000
_cell.angle_alpha   90.00
_cell.angle_beta   90.00
_cell.angle_gamma   90.00
#
_symmetry.space_group_name_H-M   'P 1'
#
loop_
_entity.id
_entity.type
_entity.pdbx_description
1 polymer ?
#
loop_
_entity_poly.entity_id
_entity_poly.type
_entity_poly.pdbx_seq_one_letter_code
_entity_poly.pdbx_strand_id
1 'polypeptide(L)'
;MFTSPDDVGMVVGFVRSVGLEPREVERRWDHLGGVIVDASLQPRTKYKAVVLPRVRKVISEWPDAVVLSGFRRRLESDDLAEFLGWRRTSRKLAVITGLTAALHAFEIETVHELAACYDSGDREQQMRHALRQVKGVGPKTVDYIAILTGSTGHVAVDMHVAGFVRDAGVHCRDYRVINALITQASVELGCSAGALDAAIWNYMSDPDRRRDNTIA
;
A
#
# COMPACT_ATOMS: atom_id res chain seq x y z
N MET A 1 -18.38 -8.83 11.50
CA MET A 1 -18.69 -9.88 10.52
C MET A 1 -17.39 -10.62 10.28
N PHE A 2 -17.33 -11.90 10.63
CA PHE A 2 -16.13 -12.73 10.45
C PHE A 2 -16.16 -13.34 9.05
N THR A 3 -15.00 -13.69 8.51
CA THR A 3 -14.87 -14.49 7.29
C THR A 3 -15.41 -15.90 7.54
N SER A 4 -16.22 -16.42 6.62
CA SER A 4 -16.64 -17.82 6.70
C SER A 4 -15.50 -18.74 6.23
N PRO A 5 -15.30 -19.94 6.83
CA PRO A 5 -14.38 -20.94 6.28
C PRO A 5 -14.63 -21.25 4.80
N ASP A 6 -15.91 -21.18 4.37
CA ASP A 6 -16.29 -21.38 2.98
C ASP A 6 -15.70 -20.29 2.06
N ASP A 7 -15.69 -19.03 2.49
CA ASP A 7 -15.13 -17.91 1.71
C ASP A 7 -13.62 -18.07 1.53
N VAL A 8 -12.91 -18.53 2.58
CA VAL A 8 -11.47 -18.81 2.51
C VAL A 8 -11.20 -19.90 1.49
N GLY A 9 -11.95 -21.01 1.56
CA GLY A 9 -11.85 -22.11 0.62
C GLY A 9 -12.11 -21.68 -0.83
N MET A 10 -13.07 -20.77 -1.07
CA MET A 10 -13.33 -20.21 -2.40
C MET A 10 -12.13 -19.43 -2.94
N VAL A 11 -11.52 -18.55 -2.14
CA VAL A 11 -10.33 -17.78 -2.56
C VAL A 11 -9.14 -18.71 -2.81
N VAL A 12 -8.85 -19.65 -1.91
CA VAL A 12 -7.76 -20.63 -2.06
C VAL A 12 -7.97 -21.50 -3.30
N GLY A 13 -9.20 -21.97 -3.51
CA GLY A 13 -9.59 -22.72 -4.71
C GLY A 13 -9.36 -21.91 -5.99
N PHE A 14 -9.73 -20.63 -5.98
CA PHE A 14 -9.54 -19.75 -7.13
C PHE A 14 -8.06 -19.50 -7.43
N VAL A 15 -7.24 -19.19 -6.42
CA VAL A 15 -5.76 -19.05 -6.54
C VAL A 15 -5.17 -20.27 -7.26
N ARG A 16 -5.53 -21.48 -6.81
CA ARG A 16 -5.06 -22.73 -7.43
C ARG A 16 -5.58 -22.90 -8.87
N SER A 17 -6.85 -22.60 -9.10
CA SER A 17 -7.49 -22.77 -10.42
C SER A 17 -6.87 -21.90 -11.52
N VAL A 18 -6.41 -20.69 -11.16
CA VAL A 18 -5.76 -19.77 -12.11
C VAL A 18 -4.24 -19.96 -12.17
N GLY A 19 -3.69 -20.93 -11.43
CA GLY A 19 -2.26 -21.22 -11.36
C GLY A 19 -1.44 -20.08 -10.74
N LEU A 20 -2.01 -19.32 -9.80
CA LEU A 20 -1.31 -18.21 -9.18
C LEU A 20 -0.30 -18.76 -8.16
N GLU A 21 0.97 -18.38 -8.31
CA GLU A 21 2.06 -18.74 -7.40
C GLU A 21 2.51 -17.50 -6.60
N PRO A 22 2.04 -17.32 -5.35
CA PRO A 22 2.59 -16.30 -4.46
C PRO A 22 4.07 -16.55 -4.23
N ARG A 23 4.89 -15.53 -4.45
CA ARG A 23 6.32 -15.54 -4.13
C ARG A 23 6.59 -14.40 -3.18
N GLU A 24 7.48 -14.64 -2.22
CA GLU A 24 7.92 -13.59 -1.33
C GLU A 24 8.58 -12.48 -2.15
N VAL A 25 8.05 -11.27 -2.02
CA VAL A 25 8.57 -10.08 -2.69
C VAL A 25 8.72 -9.00 -1.64
N GLU A 26 9.93 -8.51 -1.45
CA GLU A 26 10.13 -7.29 -0.69
C GLU A 26 9.82 -6.08 -1.57
N ARG A 27 8.70 -5.41 -1.29
CA ARG A 27 8.38 -4.09 -1.86
C ARG A 27 8.67 -3.02 -0.81
N ARG A 28 9.95 -2.75 -0.57
CA ARG A 28 10.38 -1.77 0.44
C ARG A 28 11.17 -0.60 -0.14
N TRP A 29 11.12 0.53 0.55
CA TRP A 29 12.02 1.65 0.33
C TRP A 29 12.79 1.94 1.61
N ASP A 30 14.11 2.05 1.54
CA ASP A 30 14.95 2.46 2.68
C ASP A 30 15.05 4.00 2.80
N HIS A 31 14.06 4.73 2.28
CA HIS A 31 14.06 6.19 2.18
C HIS A 31 12.68 6.76 2.52
N LEU A 32 12.56 7.47 3.66
CA LEU A 32 11.26 7.85 4.22
C LEU A 32 10.48 8.83 3.32
N GLY A 33 11.15 9.82 2.72
CA GLY A 33 10.52 10.68 1.72
C GLY A 33 9.93 9.89 0.53
N GLY A 34 10.62 8.83 0.09
CA GLY A 34 10.16 7.95 -0.97
C GLY A 34 8.90 7.17 -0.56
N VAL A 35 8.87 6.63 0.67
CA VAL A 35 7.68 5.98 1.24
C VAL A 35 6.48 6.92 1.26
N ILE A 36 6.65 8.14 1.78
CA ILE A 36 5.56 9.13 1.90
C ILE A 36 5.04 9.52 0.50
N VAL A 37 5.94 9.79 -0.45
CA VAL A 37 5.55 10.14 -1.82
C VAL A 37 4.87 8.98 -2.52
N ASP A 38 5.38 7.76 -2.39
CA ASP A 38 4.78 6.57 -3.01
C ASP A 38 3.34 6.38 -2.51
N ALA A 39 3.16 6.30 -1.19
CA ALA A 39 1.85 6.12 -0.56
C ALA A 39 0.84 7.22 -0.93
N SER A 40 1.30 8.47 -1.08
CA SER A 40 0.46 9.61 -1.45
C SER A 40 0.07 9.61 -2.92
N LEU A 41 0.98 9.19 -3.80
CA LEU A 41 0.77 9.22 -5.25
C LEU A 41 0.09 7.96 -5.79
N GLN A 42 0.18 6.82 -5.11
CA GLN A 42 -0.37 5.54 -5.56
C GLN A 42 -1.88 5.55 -5.87
N PRO A 43 -2.77 6.16 -5.05
CA PRO A 43 -4.20 5.99 -5.23
C PRO A 43 -4.68 6.44 -6.61
N ARG A 44 -5.35 5.53 -7.35
CA ARG A 44 -5.92 5.77 -8.69
C ARG A 44 -4.91 6.33 -9.70
N THR A 45 -3.70 5.79 -9.72
CA THR A 45 -2.64 6.25 -10.63
C THR A 45 -1.83 5.08 -11.15
N LYS A 46 -1.41 5.16 -12.42
CA LYS A 46 -0.59 4.12 -13.06
C LYS A 46 0.77 4.04 -12.38
N TYR A 47 0.99 3.01 -11.56
CA TYR A 47 2.17 2.91 -10.71
C TYR A 47 3.49 3.01 -11.49
N LYS A 48 3.73 2.07 -12.41
CA LYS A 48 4.99 1.98 -13.17
C LYS A 48 5.27 3.22 -14.03
N ALA A 49 4.23 3.82 -14.62
CA ALA A 49 4.38 4.93 -15.57
C ALA A 49 4.41 6.32 -14.91
N VAL A 50 3.83 6.47 -13.72
CA VAL A 50 3.60 7.79 -13.10
C VAL A 50 4.18 7.89 -11.70
N VAL A 51 3.91 6.91 -10.82
CA VAL A 51 4.32 6.96 -9.41
C VAL A 51 5.80 6.63 -9.27
N LEU A 52 6.21 5.46 -9.76
CA LEU A 52 7.57 4.94 -9.58
C LEU A 52 8.66 5.90 -10.07
N PRO A 53 8.55 6.58 -11.24
CA PRO A 53 9.55 7.56 -11.66
C PRO A 53 9.71 8.73 -10.67
N ARG A 54 8.61 9.15 -10.03
CA ARG A 54 8.62 10.27 -9.05
C ARG A 54 9.19 9.85 -7.71
N VAL A 55 8.88 8.64 -7.26
CA VAL A 55 9.49 8.06 -6.05
C VAL A 55 11.00 7.94 -6.24
N ARG A 56 11.44 7.41 -7.39
CA ARG A 56 12.87 7.33 -7.73
C ARG A 56 13.52 8.69 -7.80
N LYS A 57 12.84 9.69 -8.38
CA LYS A 57 13.31 11.08 -8.41
C LYS A 57 13.57 11.63 -7.01
N VAL A 58 12.63 11.47 -6.07
CA VAL A 58 12.81 11.87 -4.66
C VAL A 58 14.05 11.19 -4.08
N ILE A 59 14.17 9.87 -4.25
CA ILE A 59 15.29 9.10 -3.70
C ILE A 59 16.63 9.55 -4.27
N SER A 60 16.71 9.84 -5.57
CA SER A 60 17.97 10.21 -6.22
C SER A 60 18.36 11.67 -6.03
N GLU A 61 17.39 12.58 -6.05
CA GLU A 61 17.67 14.02 -6.05
C GLU A 61 17.59 14.65 -4.64
N TRP A 62 16.86 14.02 -3.71
CA TRP A 62 16.76 14.43 -2.30
C TRP A 62 17.30 13.34 -1.36
N PRO A 63 18.60 12.97 -1.44
CA PRO A 63 19.16 11.90 -0.60
C PRO A 63 19.10 12.20 0.90
N ASP A 64 19.03 13.49 1.28
CA ASP A 64 18.82 13.92 2.66
C ASP A 64 17.41 13.60 3.18
N ALA A 65 16.44 13.40 2.29
CA ALA A 65 15.08 13.00 2.64
C ALA A 65 14.93 11.50 2.95
N VAL A 66 16.04 10.77 3.08
CA VAL A 66 16.07 9.40 3.62
C VAL A 66 15.47 9.34 5.02
N VAL A 67 15.59 10.43 5.78
CA VAL A 67 14.97 10.64 7.09
C VAL A 67 13.94 11.78 7.07
N LEU A 68 13.04 11.83 8.07
CA LEU A 68 11.92 12.77 8.09
C LEU A 68 12.38 14.22 8.17
N SER A 69 13.36 14.54 9.00
CA SER A 69 13.87 15.91 9.14
C SER A 69 14.42 16.47 7.82
N GLY A 70 15.10 15.65 7.02
CA GLY A 70 15.56 16.06 5.69
C GLY A 70 14.42 16.22 4.70
N PHE A 71 13.44 15.32 4.71
CA PHE A 71 12.28 15.47 3.84
C PHE A 71 11.49 16.75 4.18
N ARG A 72 11.34 17.07 5.47
CA ARG A 72 10.72 18.33 5.92
C ARG A 72 11.46 19.56 5.42
N ARG A 73 12.79 19.60 5.54
CA ARG A 73 13.59 20.70 4.99
C ARG A 73 13.32 20.91 3.50
N ARG A 74 13.24 19.83 2.72
CA ARG A 74 12.88 19.89 1.29
C ARG A 74 11.48 20.44 1.04
N LEU A 75 10.50 20.05 1.85
CA LEU A 75 9.14 20.59 1.74
C LEU A 75 9.06 22.09 2.11
N GLU A 76 10.00 22.58 2.91
CA GLU A 76 10.10 24.00 3.31
C GLU A 76 10.89 24.83 2.28
N SER A 77 11.93 24.27 1.66
CA SER A 77 12.82 24.98 0.72
C SER A 77 12.41 24.90 -0.75
N ASP A 78 11.76 23.80 -1.16
CA ASP A 78 11.52 23.49 -2.56
C ASP A 78 10.02 23.47 -2.89
N ASP A 79 9.68 23.83 -4.12
CA ASP A 79 8.31 23.69 -4.61
C ASP A 79 8.01 22.22 -4.96
N LEU A 80 7.34 21.52 -4.05
CA LEU A 80 7.00 20.10 -4.22
C LEU A 80 6.22 19.81 -5.51
N ALA A 81 5.32 20.72 -5.92
CA ALA A 81 4.51 20.51 -7.12
C ALA A 81 5.37 20.56 -8.38
N GLU A 82 6.27 21.54 -8.44
CA GLU A 82 7.24 21.68 -9.53
C GLU A 82 8.23 20.52 -9.53
N PHE A 83 8.83 20.21 -8.37
CA PHE A 83 9.79 19.13 -8.23
C PHE A 83 9.22 17.78 -8.68
N LEU A 84 8.02 17.42 -8.25
CA LEU A 84 7.37 16.16 -8.66
C LEU A 84 6.77 16.21 -10.07
N GLY A 85 6.76 17.38 -10.72
CA GLY A 85 6.00 17.58 -11.96
C GLY A 85 4.55 17.16 -11.78
N TRP A 86 3.91 17.69 -10.74
CA TRP A 86 2.55 17.35 -10.32
C TRP A 86 1.64 18.58 -10.32
N ARG A 87 0.33 18.37 -10.45
CA ARG A 87 -0.64 19.46 -10.41
C ARG A 87 -0.66 20.10 -9.02
N ARG A 88 -0.36 21.39 -8.93
CA ARG A 88 -0.33 22.16 -7.67
C ARG A 88 -1.62 22.07 -6.85
N THR A 89 -2.77 22.00 -7.50
CA THR A 89 -4.09 21.89 -6.86
C THR A 89 -4.46 20.46 -6.42
N SER A 90 -3.58 19.49 -6.66
CA SER A 90 -3.85 18.08 -6.32
C SER A 90 -3.84 17.87 -4.81
N ARG A 91 -4.92 17.28 -4.30
CA ARG A 91 -5.02 16.82 -2.91
C ARG A 91 -3.90 15.85 -2.50
N LYS A 92 -3.26 15.16 -3.45
CA LYS A 92 -2.13 14.26 -3.14
C LYS A 92 -0.92 14.98 -2.56
N LEU A 93 -0.69 16.24 -2.92
CA LEU A 93 0.38 17.04 -2.33
C LEU A 93 0.05 17.36 -0.86
N ALA A 94 -1.21 17.64 -0.55
CA ALA A 94 -1.67 17.79 0.83
C ALA A 94 -1.60 16.48 1.64
N VAL A 95 -1.74 15.32 0.98
CA VAL A 95 -1.50 14.02 1.63
C VAL A 95 -0.02 13.86 2.00
N ILE A 96 0.92 14.24 1.11
CA ILE A 96 2.36 14.21 1.40
C ILE A 96 2.65 15.04 2.66
N THR A 97 2.24 16.31 2.67
CA THR A 97 2.48 17.20 3.82
C THR A 97 1.78 16.70 5.09
N GLY A 98 0.56 16.17 4.97
CA GLY A 98 -0.20 15.65 6.11
C GLY A 98 0.42 14.39 6.72
N LEU A 99 0.89 13.45 5.88
CA LEU A 99 1.62 12.26 6.34
C LEU A 99 2.94 12.66 7.00
N THR A 100 3.70 13.60 6.42
CA THR A 100 4.92 14.14 7.03
C THR A 100 4.65 14.73 8.41
N ALA A 101 3.59 15.52 8.56
CA ALA A 101 3.22 16.10 9.86
C ALA A 101 2.77 15.04 10.87
N ALA A 102 2.00 14.04 10.45
CA ALA A 102 1.56 12.96 11.32
C ALA A 102 2.73 12.10 11.83
N LEU A 103 3.69 11.77 10.94
CA LEU A 103 4.89 11.03 11.32
C LEU A 103 5.80 11.85 12.24
N HIS A 104 5.90 13.16 12.02
CA HIS A 104 6.67 14.04 12.90
C HIS A 104 6.08 14.08 14.31
N ALA A 105 4.75 14.18 14.42
CA ALA A 105 4.05 14.15 15.71
C ALA A 105 4.17 12.80 16.44
N PHE A 106 4.49 11.72 15.71
CA PHE A 106 4.76 10.39 16.25
C PHE A 106 6.25 10.11 16.53
N GLU A 107 7.09 11.14 16.34
CA GLU A 107 8.55 11.07 16.53
C GLU A 107 9.20 9.98 15.69
N ILE A 108 8.68 9.76 14.47
CA ILE A 108 9.28 8.87 13.47
C ILE A 108 10.27 9.67 12.63
N GLU A 109 11.53 9.27 12.62
CA GLU A 109 12.59 9.88 11.82
C GLU A 109 13.02 8.96 10.67
N THR A 110 12.95 7.63 10.84
CA THR A 110 13.45 6.66 9.86
C THR A 110 12.40 5.65 9.38
N VAL A 111 12.66 4.98 8.25
CA VAL A 111 11.83 3.85 7.78
C VAL A 111 11.85 2.70 8.78
N HIS A 112 12.99 2.45 9.44
CA HIS A 112 13.12 1.38 10.42
C HIS A 112 12.24 1.62 11.65
N GLU A 113 12.21 2.85 12.16
CA GLU A 113 11.30 3.25 13.25
C GLU A 113 9.84 3.14 12.84
N LEU A 114 9.51 3.53 11.60
CA LEU A 114 8.16 3.38 11.08
C LEU A 114 7.75 1.91 11.00
N ALA A 115 8.66 1.03 10.52
CA ALA A 115 8.44 -0.41 10.47
C ALA A 115 8.22 -0.99 11.87
N ALA A 116 9.11 -0.68 12.82
CA ALA A 116 9.00 -1.14 14.21
C ALA A 116 7.70 -0.66 14.89
N CYS A 117 7.20 0.51 14.52
CA CYS A 117 5.93 1.03 15.02
C CYS A 117 4.74 0.15 14.60
N TYR A 118 4.79 -0.51 13.43
CA TYR A 118 3.75 -1.47 13.02
C TYR A 118 3.72 -2.75 13.84
N ASP A 119 4.76 -3.06 14.60
CA ASP A 119 4.84 -4.24 15.47
C ASP A 119 4.56 -3.90 16.95
N SER A 120 4.19 -2.65 17.26
CA SER A 120 4.19 -2.09 18.62
C SER A 120 2.79 -1.94 19.25
N GLY A 121 1.86 -2.86 18.97
CA GLY A 121 0.55 -2.97 19.66
C GLY A 121 -0.23 -1.65 19.78
N ASP A 122 -0.33 -1.09 20.99
CA ASP A 122 -1.06 0.17 21.22
C ASP A 122 -0.47 1.35 20.42
N ARG A 123 0.87 1.40 20.27
CA ARG A 123 1.53 2.46 19.49
C ARG A 123 1.18 2.36 18.01
N GLU A 124 1.10 1.13 17.50
CA GLU A 124 0.62 0.87 16.13
C GLU A 124 -0.79 1.44 15.97
N GLN A 125 -1.71 1.10 16.88
CA GLN A 125 -3.10 1.55 16.78
C GLN A 125 -3.21 3.08 16.79
N GLN A 126 -2.45 3.75 17.64
CA GLN A 126 -2.40 5.21 17.72
C GLN A 126 -1.83 5.82 16.43
N MET A 127 -0.74 5.26 15.90
CA MET A 127 -0.14 5.73 14.64
C MET A 127 -1.13 5.57 13.49
N ARG A 128 -1.76 4.39 13.35
CA ARG A 128 -2.79 4.14 12.33
C ARG A 128 -3.94 5.13 12.45
N HIS A 129 -4.38 5.44 13.67
CA HIS A 129 -5.41 6.44 13.91
C HIS A 129 -4.97 7.83 13.41
N ALA A 130 -3.76 8.26 13.76
CA ALA A 130 -3.21 9.55 13.37
C ALA A 130 -3.01 9.69 11.85
N LEU A 131 -2.46 8.67 11.18
CA LEU A 131 -2.33 8.65 9.73
C LEU A 131 -3.71 8.78 9.04
N ARG A 132 -4.75 8.16 9.59
CA ARG A 132 -6.13 8.25 9.07
C ARG A 132 -6.80 9.60 9.31
N GLN A 133 -6.27 10.46 10.17
CA GLN A 133 -6.75 11.85 10.28
C GLN A 133 -6.34 12.71 9.08
N VAL A 134 -5.35 12.26 8.30
CA VAL A 134 -4.95 12.94 7.07
C VAL A 134 -6.02 12.74 6.00
N LYS A 135 -6.68 13.83 5.60
CA LYS A 135 -7.77 13.79 4.60
C LYS A 135 -7.29 13.17 3.29
N GLY A 136 -7.86 12.01 2.94
CA GLY A 136 -7.49 11.25 1.74
C GLY A 136 -6.67 9.99 2.03
N VAL A 137 -6.26 9.77 3.29
CA VAL A 137 -5.63 8.55 3.76
C VAL A 137 -6.69 7.62 4.35
N GLY A 138 -6.91 6.49 3.69
CA GLY A 138 -7.81 5.43 4.17
C GLY A 138 -7.05 4.22 4.72
N PRO A 139 -7.76 3.18 5.21
CA PRO A 139 -7.15 1.94 5.69
C PRO A 139 -6.14 1.34 4.70
N LYS A 140 -6.51 1.30 3.41
CA LYS A 140 -5.60 0.87 2.33
C LYS A 140 -4.26 1.57 2.36
N THR A 141 -4.25 2.91 2.44
CA THR A 141 -3.00 3.67 2.37
C THR A 141 -2.12 3.37 3.59
N VAL A 142 -2.71 3.14 4.75
CA VAL A 142 -1.97 2.77 5.97
C VAL A 142 -1.34 1.39 5.82
N ASP A 143 -2.10 0.38 5.38
CA ASP A 143 -1.53 -0.97 5.14
C ASP A 143 -0.49 -0.94 4.02
N TYR A 144 -0.67 -0.07 3.01
CA TYR A 144 0.32 0.12 1.96
C TYR A 144 1.62 0.74 2.49
N ILE A 145 1.56 1.67 3.45
CA ILE A 145 2.76 2.20 4.11
C ILE A 145 3.50 1.07 4.85
N ALA A 146 2.79 0.19 5.56
CA ALA A 146 3.42 -0.97 6.22
C ALA A 146 4.14 -1.90 5.23
N ILE A 147 3.54 -2.14 4.06
CA ILE A 147 4.17 -2.91 2.98
C ILE A 147 5.45 -2.19 2.49
N LEU A 148 5.37 -0.87 2.23
CA LEU A 148 6.50 -0.06 1.77
C LEU A 148 7.65 0.02 2.77
N THR A 149 7.39 -0.26 4.05
CA THR A 149 8.41 -0.35 5.11
C THR A 149 8.93 -1.78 5.31
N GLY A 150 8.53 -2.72 4.46
CA GLY A 150 9.03 -4.10 4.44
C GLY A 150 8.13 -5.14 5.12
N SER A 151 6.90 -4.79 5.50
CA SER A 151 6.02 -5.78 6.12
C SER A 151 5.51 -6.81 5.09
N THR A 152 5.65 -8.09 5.44
CA THR A 152 5.11 -9.23 4.68
C THR A 152 3.73 -9.68 5.21
N GLY A 153 3.30 -9.17 6.37
CA GLY A 153 2.03 -9.54 7.02
C GLY A 153 0.84 -8.67 6.64
N HIS A 154 1.03 -7.64 5.82
CA HIS A 154 0.00 -6.65 5.51
C HIS A 154 -0.56 -6.80 4.10
N VAL A 155 -1.84 -6.47 3.95
CA VAL A 155 -2.58 -6.50 2.67
C VAL A 155 -3.25 -5.14 2.46
N ALA A 156 -2.91 -4.47 1.36
CA ALA A 156 -3.49 -3.18 1.00
C ALA A 156 -4.69 -3.38 0.07
N VAL A 157 -5.86 -3.73 0.64
CA VAL A 157 -7.05 -4.10 -0.15
C VAL A 157 -7.46 -2.95 -1.08
N ASP A 158 -7.27 -3.17 -2.38
CA ASP A 158 -7.67 -2.25 -3.43
C ASP A 158 -8.64 -2.89 -4.43
N MET A 159 -8.88 -2.21 -5.56
CA MET A 159 -9.83 -2.71 -6.54
C MET A 159 -9.39 -4.03 -7.20
N HIS A 160 -8.09 -4.33 -7.21
CA HIS A 160 -7.56 -5.58 -7.74
C HIS A 160 -7.80 -6.72 -6.75
N VAL A 161 -7.45 -6.51 -5.48
CA VAL A 161 -7.71 -7.50 -4.41
C VAL A 161 -9.21 -7.75 -4.25
N ALA A 162 -10.02 -6.69 -4.15
CA ALA A 162 -11.47 -6.83 -4.06
C ALA A 162 -12.09 -7.44 -5.33
N GLY A 163 -11.49 -7.17 -6.50
CA GLY A 163 -11.91 -7.78 -7.76
C GLY A 163 -11.65 -9.29 -7.76
N PHE A 164 -10.45 -9.70 -7.36
CA PHE A 164 -10.05 -11.10 -7.30
C PHE A 164 -10.93 -11.91 -6.34
N VAL A 165 -11.24 -11.35 -5.16
CA VAL A 165 -12.14 -11.98 -4.19
C VAL A 165 -13.55 -12.16 -4.75
N ARG A 166 -14.06 -11.18 -5.51
CA ARG A 166 -15.34 -11.30 -6.20
C ARG A 166 -15.29 -12.36 -7.30
N ASP A 167 -14.21 -12.41 -8.07
CA ASP A 167 -14.04 -13.39 -9.15
C ASP A 167 -13.92 -14.83 -8.59
N ALA A 168 -13.42 -14.98 -7.36
CA ALA A 168 -13.48 -16.22 -6.59
C ALA A 168 -14.90 -16.59 -6.11
N GLY A 169 -15.89 -15.70 -6.29
CA GLY A 169 -17.29 -15.90 -5.89
C GLY A 169 -17.68 -15.27 -4.55
N VAL A 170 -16.76 -14.60 -3.85
CA VAL A 170 -17.05 -13.99 -2.54
C VAL A 170 -17.51 -12.54 -2.71
N HIS A 171 -18.78 -12.28 -2.37
CA HIS A 171 -19.43 -10.99 -2.61
C HIS A 171 -19.37 -10.08 -1.37
N CYS A 172 -18.16 -9.64 -1.02
CA CYS A 172 -17.93 -8.71 0.09
C CYS A 172 -17.35 -7.38 -0.41
N ARG A 173 -17.72 -6.28 0.25
CA ARG A 173 -17.17 -4.93 0.00
C ARG A 173 -16.47 -4.32 1.22
N ASP A 174 -16.55 -4.99 2.37
CA ASP A 174 -15.94 -4.50 3.60
C ASP A 174 -14.43 -4.73 3.56
N TYR A 175 -13.67 -3.64 3.72
CA TYR A 175 -12.21 -3.66 3.69
C TYR A 175 -11.62 -4.66 4.71
N ARG A 176 -12.14 -4.66 5.95
CA ARG A 176 -11.60 -5.48 7.04
C ARG A 176 -11.89 -6.95 6.80
N VAL A 177 -13.09 -7.27 6.29
CA VAL A 177 -13.45 -8.64 5.96
C VAL A 177 -12.58 -9.17 4.81
N ILE A 178 -12.40 -8.39 3.75
CA ILE A 178 -11.54 -8.78 2.63
C ILE A 178 -10.08 -8.94 3.08
N ASN A 179 -9.57 -8.01 3.90
CA ASN A 179 -8.22 -8.10 4.45
C ASN A 179 -8.04 -9.40 5.26
N ALA A 180 -8.96 -9.68 6.21
CA ALA A 180 -8.93 -10.90 7.01
C ALA A 180 -9.02 -12.16 6.14
N LEU A 181 -9.82 -12.13 5.06
CA LEU A 181 -9.98 -13.23 4.13
C LEU A 181 -8.68 -13.55 3.39
N ILE A 182 -8.01 -12.54 2.84
CA ILE A 182 -6.73 -12.72 2.15
C ILE A 182 -5.65 -13.20 3.14
N THR A 183 -5.62 -12.65 4.35
CA THR A 183 -4.67 -13.09 5.39
C THR A 183 -4.89 -14.55 5.79
N GLN A 184 -6.14 -15.01 5.92
CA GLN A 184 -6.43 -16.43 6.20
C GLN A 184 -6.10 -17.32 5.01
N ALA A 185 -6.43 -16.89 3.78
CA ALA A 185 -6.09 -17.63 2.57
C ALA A 185 -4.57 -17.78 2.40
N SER A 186 -3.77 -16.77 2.76
CA SER A 186 -2.30 -16.88 2.68
C SER A 186 -1.74 -17.92 3.65
N VAL A 187 -2.33 -18.04 4.84
CA VAL A 187 -1.98 -19.10 5.81
C VAL A 187 -2.24 -20.48 5.23
N GLU A 188 -3.42 -20.71 4.61
CA GLU A 188 -3.73 -22.00 3.98
C GLU A 188 -2.85 -22.31 2.76
N LEU A 189 -2.38 -21.28 2.07
CA LEU A 189 -1.47 -21.40 0.93
C LEU A 189 0.00 -21.54 1.35
N GLY A 190 0.31 -21.37 2.64
CA GLY A 190 1.68 -21.45 3.16
C GLY A 190 2.58 -20.31 2.70
N CYS A 191 2.04 -19.12 2.44
CA CYS A 191 2.79 -17.92 2.03
C CYS A 191 2.48 -16.72 2.92
N SER A 192 3.28 -15.66 2.83
CA SER A 192 2.95 -14.40 3.49
C SER A 192 1.72 -13.72 2.85
N ALA A 193 1.03 -12.90 3.63
CA ALA A 193 -0.12 -12.14 3.14
C ALA A 193 0.30 -11.13 2.05
N GLY A 194 1.50 -10.53 2.21
CA GLY A 194 2.11 -9.64 1.22
C GLY A 194 2.49 -10.36 -0.08
N ALA A 195 2.97 -11.61 -0.02
CA ALA A 195 3.23 -12.43 -1.20
C ALA A 195 1.94 -12.68 -2.00
N LEU A 196 0.84 -13.01 -1.31
CA LEU A 196 -0.46 -13.22 -1.94
C LEU A 196 -1.02 -11.91 -2.53
N ASP A 197 -0.95 -10.80 -1.80
CA ASP A 197 -1.34 -9.46 -2.28
C ASP A 197 -0.59 -9.09 -3.58
N ALA A 198 0.74 -9.25 -3.57
CA ALA A 198 1.58 -8.95 -4.73
C ALA A 198 1.24 -9.83 -5.95
N ALA A 199 0.98 -11.12 -5.72
CA ALA A 199 0.59 -12.05 -6.77
C ALA A 199 -0.77 -11.69 -7.37
N ILE A 200 -1.78 -11.44 -6.52
CA ILE A 200 -3.11 -10.98 -6.95
C ILE A 200 -2.99 -9.68 -7.74
N TRP A 201 -2.19 -8.72 -7.26
CA TRP A 201 -1.99 -7.46 -7.96
C TRP A 201 -1.37 -7.65 -9.34
N ASN A 202 -0.34 -8.48 -9.46
CA ASN A 202 0.30 -8.77 -10.75
C ASN A 202 -0.69 -9.44 -11.71
N TYR A 203 -1.48 -10.39 -11.21
CA TYR A 203 -2.51 -11.09 -11.98
C TYR A 203 -3.62 -10.13 -12.49
N MET A 204 -4.16 -9.28 -11.62
CA MET A 204 -5.29 -8.38 -11.92
C MET A 204 -4.88 -7.08 -12.64
N SER A 205 -3.60 -6.73 -12.62
CA SER A 205 -3.07 -5.56 -13.32
C SER A 205 -2.70 -5.84 -14.77
N ASP A 206 -2.69 -7.11 -15.20
CA ASP A 206 -2.46 -7.52 -16.58
C ASP A 206 -3.61 -7.03 -17.51
N PRO A 207 -3.31 -6.19 -18.52
CA PRO A 207 -4.29 -5.70 -19.48
C PRO A 207 -4.92 -6.79 -20.35
N ASP A 208 -4.23 -7.90 -20.59
CA ASP A 208 -4.68 -8.91 -21.56
C ASP A 208 -5.85 -9.72 -21.00
N ARG A 209 -5.89 -9.95 -19.68
CA ARG A 209 -7.03 -10.61 -19.01
C ARG A 209 -8.25 -9.72 -18.82
N ARG A 210 -8.12 -8.40 -18.85
CA ARG A 210 -9.29 -7.50 -18.76
C ARG A 210 -10.16 -7.55 -20.01
N ARG A 211 -9.59 -7.94 -21.15
CA ARG A 211 -10.32 -8.07 -22.42
C ARG A 211 -11.21 -9.32 -22.44
N ASP A 212 -10.74 -10.42 -21.85
CA ASP A 212 -11.50 -11.67 -21.79
C ASP A 212 -12.74 -11.58 -20.87
N ASN A 213 -12.69 -10.76 -19.81
CA ASN A 213 -13.83 -10.53 -18.92
C ASN A 213 -14.83 -9.45 -19.39
N THR A 214 -14.65 -8.84 -20.57
CA THR A 214 -15.58 -7.84 -21.13
C THR A 214 -16.51 -8.44 -22.20
N ILE A 215 -16.39 -9.73 -22.48
CA ILE A 215 -17.27 -10.47 -23.40
C ILE A 215 -18.02 -11.54 -22.58
N ALA A 216 -18.99 -11.09 -21.79
CA ALA A 216 -20.08 -11.91 -21.24
C ALA A 216 -21.30 -11.02 -20.98
#